data_AF-A0A3G6MYI8-F1
#
_entry.id   AF-A0A3G6MYI8-F1
#
_cell.length_a   1.000
_cell.length_b   1.000
_cell.length_c   1.000
_cell.angle_alpha   90.00
_cell.angle_beta   90.00
_cell.angle_gamma   90.00
#
_symmetry.space_group_name_H-M   'P 1'
#
loop_
_entity.id
_entity.type
_entity.pdbx_description
1 polymer ?
#
loop_
_entity_poly.entity_id
_entity_poly.type
_entity_poly.pdbx_seq_one_letter_code
_entity_poly.pdbx_strand_id
1 'polypeptide(L)'
;MEKHTKVYTEYFPSHSGFYHCEICKVTATEIHHIKRRSEFGSKTKDQQDKIENLIALCRTCHEKAHANIFTKEFLIETHLKTMKIYES
;
A
#
# COMPACT_ATOMS: atom_id res chain seq x y z
N MET A 1 1.97 10.63 -12.26
CA MET A 1 1.65 9.81 -11.08
C MET A 1 1.05 8.49 -11.58
N GLU A 2 1.52 7.35 -11.08
CA GLU A 2 0.98 6.05 -11.49
C GLU A 2 -0.44 5.85 -10.95
N LYS A 3 -1.24 5.02 -11.64
CA LYS A 3 -2.67 4.80 -11.31
C LYS A 3 -2.88 4.40 -9.85
N HIS A 4 -2.07 3.49 -9.33
CA HIS A 4 -2.18 3.01 -7.95
C HIS A 4 -1.83 4.11 -6.93
N THR A 5 -0.82 4.94 -7.22
CA THR A 5 -0.48 6.10 -6.38
C THR A 5 -1.63 7.10 -6.30
N LYS A 6 -2.36 7.29 -7.42
CA LYS A 6 -3.56 8.12 -7.47
C LYS A 6 -4.67 7.55 -6.56
N VAL A 7 -4.97 6.26 -6.68
CA VAL A 7 -5.97 5.59 -5.84
C VAL A 7 -5.63 5.74 -4.35
N TYR A 8 -4.37 5.54 -3.98
CA TYR A 8 -3.92 5.70 -2.60
C TYR A 8 -4.09 7.14 -2.10
N THR A 9 -3.70 8.12 -2.91
CA THR A 9 -3.79 9.56 -2.55
C THR A 9 -5.23 10.06 -2.49
N GLU A 10 -6.12 9.53 -3.34
CA GLU A 10 -7.54 9.86 -3.30
C GLU A 10 -8.22 9.28 -2.06
N TYR A 11 -7.78 8.10 -1.58
CA TYR A 11 -8.32 7.49 -0.37
C TYR A 11 -7.77 8.13 0.92
N PHE A 12 -6.47 8.40 0.97
CA PHE A 12 -5.81 9.07 2.09
C PHE A 12 -5.41 10.49 1.68
N PRO A 13 -6.29 11.51 1.80
CA PRO A 13 -5.86 12.88 1.59
C PRO A 13 -4.79 13.28 2.62
N SER A 14 -3.57 13.51 2.14
CA SER A 14 -2.49 14.07 2.95
C SER A 14 -2.58 15.59 2.96
N HIS A 15 -2.72 16.16 4.15
CA HIS A 15 -2.63 17.61 4.38
C HIS A 15 -1.17 18.09 4.43
N SER A 16 -0.23 17.17 4.63
CA SER A 16 1.20 17.44 4.85
C SER A 16 2.06 17.28 3.59
N GLY A 17 1.49 16.78 2.49
CA GLY A 17 2.19 16.53 1.24
C GLY A 17 3.05 15.26 1.21
N PHE A 18 3.03 14.45 2.26
CA PHE A 18 3.68 13.13 2.32
C PHE A 18 2.85 12.14 3.12
N TYR A 19 3.17 10.85 2.97
CA TYR A 19 2.58 9.75 3.72
C TYR A 19 3.60 9.15 4.67
N HIS A 20 3.12 8.52 5.73
CA HIS A 20 3.96 7.72 6.61
C HIS A 20 3.95 6.27 6.16
N CYS A 21 5.11 5.61 6.24
CA CYS A 21 5.26 4.18 6.05
C CYS A 21 4.35 3.48 7.05
N GLU A 22 3.47 2.62 6.56
CA GLU A 22 2.45 2.01 7.42
C GLU A 22 3.06 1.03 8.44
N ILE A 23 4.27 0.54 8.17
CA ILE A 23 5.03 -0.37 9.04
C ILE A 23 5.83 0.40 10.10
N CYS A 24 6.77 1.26 9.68
CA CYS A 24 7.74 1.89 10.60
C CYS A 24 7.53 3.40 10.82
N LYS A 25 6.47 3.98 10.24
CA LYS A 25 6.03 5.37 10.44
C LYS A 25 6.98 6.49 9.97
N VAL A 26 8.15 6.17 9.44
CA VAL A 26 9.00 7.12 8.71
C VAL A 26 8.34 7.55 7.39
N THR A 27 8.81 8.59 6.72
CA THR A 27 8.24 9.04 5.45
C THR A 27 8.21 7.91 4.40
N ALA A 28 7.03 7.65 3.84
CA ALA A 28 6.84 6.73 2.74
C ALA A 28 7.33 7.36 1.44
N THR A 29 8.02 6.55 0.64
CA THR A 29 8.57 6.98 -0.66
C THR A 29 7.86 6.29 -1.82
N GLU A 30 7.23 5.14 -1.58
CA GLU A 30 6.64 4.29 -2.61
C GLU A 30 5.29 3.74 -2.13
N ILE A 31 4.34 3.61 -3.05
CA ILE A 31 3.08 2.87 -2.83
C ILE A 31 3.27 1.49 -3.44
N HIS A 32 3.18 0.45 -2.61
CA HIS A 32 3.45 -0.92 -2.99
C HIS A 32 2.16 -1.72 -3.17
N HIS A 33 2.14 -2.64 -4.15
CA HIS A 33 1.07 -3.63 -4.30
C HIS A 33 1.34 -4.84 -3.40
N ILE A 34 0.47 -5.12 -2.43
CA ILE A 34 0.65 -6.22 -1.48
C ILE A 34 0.61 -7.58 -2.21
N LYS A 35 -0.39 -7.79 -3.08
CA LYS A 35 -0.39 -8.88 -4.07
C LYS A 35 0.13 -8.35 -5.38
N ARG A 36 1.04 -9.11 -6.01
CA ARG A 36 1.68 -8.68 -7.27
C ARG A 36 0.62 -8.59 -8.37
N ARG A 37 0.76 -7.63 -9.27
CA ARG A 37 -0.16 -7.44 -10.42
C ARG A 37 -0.34 -8.71 -11.26
N SER A 38 0.71 -9.51 -11.40
CA SER A 38 0.69 -10.79 -12.13
C SER A 38 -0.18 -11.87 -11.48
N GLU A 39 -0.54 -11.72 -10.20
CA GLU A 39 -1.45 -12.65 -9.51
C GLU A 39 -2.92 -12.38 -9.84
N PHE A 40 -3.22 -11.24 -10.47
CA PHE A 40 -4.56 -10.91 -10.96
C PHE A 40 -4.69 -11.36 -12.41
N GLY A 41 -5.62 -12.28 -12.66
CA GLY A 41 -5.95 -12.73 -14.01
C GLY A 41 -6.78 -11.68 -14.78
N SER A 42 -7.07 -11.96 -16.04
CA SER A 42 -7.83 -11.04 -16.92
C SER A 42 -9.19 -10.63 -16.36
N LYS A 43 -9.84 -11.51 -15.58
CA LYS A 43 -11.15 -11.27 -14.95
C LYS A 43 -11.10 -10.46 -13.64
N THR A 44 -9.92 -10.30 -13.04
CA THR A 44 -9.74 -9.61 -11.76
C THR A 44 -8.72 -8.48 -11.84
N LYS A 45 -8.34 -8.09 -13.07
CA LYS A 45 -7.33 -7.05 -13.33
C LYS A 45 -7.73 -5.69 -12.76
N ASP A 46 -9.01 -5.40 -12.66
CA ASP A 46 -9.55 -4.21 -12.02
C ASP A 46 -9.22 -4.13 -10.52
N GLN A 47 -8.98 -5.28 -9.88
CA GLN A 47 -8.74 -5.38 -8.44
C GLN A 47 -7.28 -5.11 -8.06
N GLN A 48 -6.35 -5.15 -9.02
CA GLN A 48 -4.92 -5.03 -8.73
C GLN A 48 -4.56 -3.68 -8.09
N ASP A 49 -5.29 -2.60 -8.45
CA ASP A 49 -5.02 -1.23 -8.02
C ASP A 49 -6.02 -0.75 -6.96
N LYS A 50 -6.85 -1.65 -6.39
CA LYS A 50 -7.78 -1.30 -5.31
C LYS A 50 -7.03 -0.94 -4.04
N ILE A 51 -7.59 -0.03 -3.23
CA ILE A 51 -6.93 0.46 -2.02
C ILE A 51 -6.55 -0.69 -1.09
N GLU A 52 -7.40 -1.72 -0.98
CA GLU A 52 -7.16 -2.91 -0.16
C GLU A 52 -5.90 -3.72 -0.57
N ASN A 53 -5.38 -3.51 -1.79
CA ASN A 53 -4.16 -4.14 -2.29
C ASN A 53 -2.94 -3.18 -2.30
N LEU A 54 -3.08 -1.96 -1.81
CA LEU A 54 -2.02 -0.95 -1.80
C LEU A 54 -1.54 -0.70 -0.37
N ILE A 55 -0.27 -0.32 -0.21
CA ILE A 55 0.31 0.05 1.08
C ILE A 55 1.41 1.10 0.87
N ALA A 56 1.44 2.15 1.69
CA ALA A 56 2.52 3.13 1.65
C ALA A 56 3.73 2.65 2.46
N LEU A 57 4.89 2.57 1.82
CA LEU A 57 6.13 2.10 2.43
C LEU A 57 7.30 3.06 2.19
N CYS A 58 8.22 3.12 3.14
CA CYS A 58 9.55 3.67 2.89
C CYS A 58 10.38 2.66 2.10
N ARG A 59 11.45 3.13 1.45
CA ARG A 59 12.33 2.30 0.61
C ARG A 59 12.79 1.01 1.29
N THR A 60 13.24 1.08 2.54
CA THR A 60 13.72 -0.09 3.29
C THR A 60 12.62 -1.11 3.54
N CYS A 61 11.41 -0.67 3.88
CA CYS A 61 10.28 -1.57 4.09
C CYS A 61 9.77 -2.15 2.77
N HIS A 62 9.81 -1.37 1.69
CA HIS A 62 9.47 -1.81 0.35
C HIS A 62 10.40 -2.94 -0.12
N GLU A 63 11.71 -2.82 0.08
CA GLU A 63 12.67 -3.87 -0.26
C GLU A 63 12.47 -5.13 0.59
N LYS A 64 12.15 -4.98 1.88
CA LYS A 64 11.78 -6.12 2.75
C LYS A 64 10.51 -6.82 2.28
N ALA A 65 9.52 -6.08 1.78
CA ALA A 65 8.31 -6.66 1.20
C ALA A 65 8.62 -7.45 -0.08
N HIS A 66 9.44 -6.91 -0.99
CA HIS A 66 9.91 -7.64 -2.19
C HIS A 66 10.70 -8.91 -1.84
N ALA A 67 11.53 -8.84 -0.80
CA ALA A 67 12.27 -9.98 -0.27
C ALA A 67 11.38 -11.00 0.47
N ASN A 68 10.08 -10.76 0.59
CA ASN A 68 9.11 -11.59 1.33
C ASN A 68 9.48 -11.76 2.81
N ILE A 69 10.21 -10.79 3.39
CA ILE A 69 10.47 -10.72 4.83
C ILE A 69 9.17 -10.39 5.58
N PHE A 70 8.32 -9.56 4.96
CA PHE A 70 6.95 -9.33 5.41
C PHE A 70 6.00 -10.25 4.63
N THR A 71 5.18 -11.00 5.35
CA THR A 71 4.13 -11.83 4.73
C THR A 71 3.03 -10.93 4.16
N LYS A 72 2.30 -11.43 3.15
CA LYS A 72 1.19 -10.69 2.55
C LYS A 72 0.10 -10.40 3.57
N GLU A 73 -0.16 -11.36 4.44
CA GLU A 73 -1.11 -11.29 5.55
C GLU A 73 -0.72 -10.15 6.50
N PHE A 74 0.54 -10.08 6.90
CA PHE A 74 1.03 -8.98 7.75
C PHE A 74 0.86 -7.61 7.10
N LEU A 75 1.15 -7.49 5.80
CA LEU A 75 0.96 -6.25 5.05
C LEU A 75 -0.51 -5.86 4.96
N ILE A 76 -1.41 -6.82 4.66
CA ILE A 76 -2.86 -6.61 4.63
C ILE A 76 -3.36 -6.15 5.99
N GLU A 77 -3.01 -6.87 7.07
CA GLU A 77 -3.43 -6.52 8.43
C GLU A 77 -2.93 -5.15 8.87
N THR A 78 -1.69 -4.80 8.50
CA THR A 78 -1.11 -3.47 8.77
C THR A 78 -1.89 -2.40 8.03
N HIS A 79 -2.18 -2.61 6.75
CA HIS A 79 -2.92 -1.65 5.94
C HIS A 79 -4.36 -1.46 6.44
N LEU A 80 -5.06 -2.55 6.75
CA LEU A 80 -6.41 -2.51 7.32
C LEU A 80 -6.47 -1.74 8.64
N LYS A 81 -5.43 -1.82 9.48
CA LYS A 81 -5.34 -1.01 10.69
C LYS A 81 -5.20 0.48 10.36
N THR A 82 -4.39 0.84 9.38
CA THR A 82 -4.26 2.24 8.92
C THR A 82 -5.58 2.76 8.35
N MET A 83 -6.26 1.98 7.51
CA MET A 83 -7.58 2.35 6.96
C MET A 83 -8.59 2.63 8.07
N LYS A 84 -8.70 1.73 9.07
CA LYS A 84 -9.60 1.90 10.21
C LYS A 84 -9.33 3.17 11.00
N ILE A 85 -8.05 3.52 11.21
CA ILE A 85 -7.68 4.76 11.90
C ILE A 85 -8.14 5.98 11.11
N TYR A 86 -8.12 5.91 9.78
CA TYR A 86 -8.53 7.02 8.92
C TYR A 86 -10.06 7.17 8.79
N GLU A 87 -10.80 6.07 8.91
CA GLU A 87 -12.28 6.06 8.91
C GLU A 87 -12.90 6.41 10.27
N SER A 88 -12.11 6.43 11.35
CA SER A 88 -12.55 6.74 12.72
C SER A 88 -12.49 8.23 13.03
#